data_AF-A0A3D1DXP0-F1
#
_entry.id   AF-A0A3D1DXP0-F1
#
_cell.length_a   1.000
_cell.length_b   1.000
_cell.length_c   1.000
_cell.angle_alpha   90.00
_cell.angle_beta   90.00
_cell.angle_gamma   90.00
#
_symmetry.space_group_name_H-M   'P 1'
#
loop_
_entity.id
_entity.type
_entity.pdbx_description
1 polymer ?
#
loop_
_entity_poly.entity_id
_entity_poly.type
_entity_poly.pdbx_seq_one_letter_code
_entity_poly.pdbx_strand_id
1 'polypeptide(L)' 'CISLNHVVCHGIPGPKTLRDGDILNIDVTVILDGWYGDTSRMYFVGSPPVKACRLT' A
#
# COMPACT_ATOMS: atom_id res chain seq x y z
N CYS A 1 -6.25 -0.31 4.51
CA CYS A 1 -5.94 1.03 3.95
C CYS A 1 -5.15 0.90 2.64
N ILE A 2 -5.23 1.89 1.73
CA ILE A 2 -4.41 1.94 0.49
C ILE A 2 -3.69 3.29 0.44
N SER A 3 -2.39 3.29 0.78
CA SER A 3 -1.59 4.52 0.89
C SER A 3 -0.67 4.68 -0.32
N LEU A 4 -1.08 5.51 -1.29
CA LEU A 4 -0.38 5.71 -2.55
C LEU A 4 0.72 6.78 -2.44
N ASN A 5 1.93 6.45 -2.89
CA ASN A 5 3.08 7.33 -3.03
C ASN A 5 3.41 8.14 -1.76
N HIS A 6 3.02 9.43 -1.72
CA HIS A 6 3.32 10.33 -0.59
C HIS A 6 2.37 10.16 0.60
N VAL A 7 1.27 9.41 0.44
CA VAL A 7 0.36 9.10 1.54
C VAL A 7 1.06 8.09 2.44
N VAL A 8 1.34 8.50 3.69
CA VAL A 8 2.13 7.70 4.62
C VAL A 8 1.33 6.49 5.15
N CYS A 9 0.13 6.73 5.67
CA CYS A 9 -0.76 5.71 6.20
C CYS A 9 -2.23 6.14 6.03
N HIS A 10 -3.16 5.22 6.33
CA HIS A 10 -4.61 5.49 6.33
C HIS A 10 -5.15 6.08 5.02
N GLY A 11 -4.52 5.78 3.88
CA GLY A 11 -5.06 6.17 2.59
C GLY A 11 -6.42 5.50 2.33
N ILE A 12 -7.40 6.31 1.93
CA ILE A 12 -8.78 5.89 1.69
C ILE A 12 -8.89 5.40 0.23
N PRO A 13 -9.36 4.16 -0.02
CA PRO A 13 -9.64 3.68 -1.36
C PRO A 13 -10.61 4.60 -2.11
N GLY A 14 -10.35 4.85 -3.39
CA GLY A 14 -11.17 5.75 -4.20
C GLY A 14 -11.01 5.49 -5.70
N PRO A 15 -11.60 6.34 -6.56
CA PRO A 15 -11.67 6.11 -8.01
C PRO A 15 -10.36 6.33 -8.75
N LYS A 16 -9.27 6.74 -8.07
CA LYS A 16 -7.99 7.02 -8.71
C LYS A 16 -7.36 5.73 -9.25
N THR A 17 -7.18 5.67 -10.56
CA THR A 17 -6.47 4.57 -11.23
C THR A 17 -4.97 4.64 -10.95
N LEU A 18 -4.38 3.49 -10.62
CA LEU A 18 -2.95 3.31 -10.44
C LEU A 18 -2.21 3.45 -11.78
N ARG A 19 -0.97 3.93 -11.73
CA ARG A 19 -0.12 4.12 -12.91
C ARG A 19 1.17 3.31 -12.77
N ASP A 20 1.72 2.91 -13.91
CA ASP A 20 3.05 2.30 -13.94
C ASP A 20 4.07 3.21 -13.23
N GLY A 21 4.86 2.62 -12.34
CA GLY A 21 5.83 3.31 -11.51
C GLY A 21 5.33 3.77 -10.13
N ASP A 22 4.02 3.68 -9.85
CA ASP A 22 3.47 3.98 -8.52
C ASP A 22 3.93 2.95 -7.47
N ILE A 23 4.04 3.39 -6.23
CA ILE A 23 4.20 2.54 -5.05
C ILE A 23 3.05 2.76 -4.08
N LEU A 24 2.63 1.71 -3.38
CA LEU A 24 1.56 1.80 -2.40
C LEU A 24 1.72 0.83 -1.26
N ASN A 25 1.35 1.26 -0.05
CA ASN A 25 1.13 0.34 1.07
C ASN A 25 -0.28 -0.21 0.98
N ILE A 26 -0.43 -1.53 1.12
CA ILE A 26 -1.71 -2.17 1.41
C ILE A 26 -1.64 -2.70 2.84
N ASP A 27 -2.61 -2.26 3.62
CA ASP A 27 -2.71 -2.51 5.06
C ASP A 27 -4.01 -3.25 5.36
N VAL A 28 -3.90 -4.41 5.99
CA VAL A 28 -4.98 -5.36 6.21
C VAL A 28 -4.98 -5.81 7.66
N THR A 29 -6.12 -5.56 8.32
CA THR A 29 -6.44 -6.16 9.60
C THR A 29 -7.56 -7.18 9.42
N VAL A 30 -7.37 -8.39 9.93
CA VAL A 30 -8.39 -9.44 9.99
C VAL A 30 -8.85 -9.66 11.42
N ILE A 31 -10.07 -10.18 11.58
CA ILE A 31 -10.62 -10.59 12.87
C ILE A 31 -10.93 -12.09 12.80
N LEU A 32 -10.38 -12.86 13.74
CA LEU A 32 -10.64 -14.29 13.90
C LEU A 32 -10.79 -14.61 15.39
N ASP A 33 -11.92 -15.20 15.78
CA ASP A 33 -12.21 -15.59 17.16
C ASP A 33 -11.97 -14.49 18.21
N GLY A 34 -12.28 -13.24 17.85
CA GLY A 34 -12.07 -12.06 18.70
C GLY A 34 -10.64 -11.52 18.73
N TRP A 35 -9.70 -12.17 18.03
CA TRP A 35 -8.32 -11.70 17.87
C TRP A 35 -8.16 -10.89 16.59
N TYR A 36 -7.32 -9.86 16.66
CA TYR A 36 -7.00 -8.98 15.54
C TYR A 36 -5.61 -9.31 15.03
N GLY A 37 -5.51 -9.66 13.75
CA GLY A 37 -4.24 -9.84 13.05
C GLY A 37 -4.03 -8.66 12.12
N ASP A 38 -2.92 -7.93 12.29
CA ASP A 38 -2.65 -6.70 11.54
C ASP A 38 -1.33 -6.83 10.75
N THR A 39 -1.37 -6.51 9.46
CA THR A 39 -0.18 -6.58 8.60
C THR A 39 -0.29 -5.64 7.41
N SER A 40 0.85 -5.09 6.99
CA SER A 40 0.94 -4.29 5.78
C SER A 40 2.20 -4.59 4.98
N ARG A 41 2.18 -4.21 3.70
CA ARG A 41 3.34 -4.31 2.81
C ARG A 41 3.27 -3.26 1.69
N MET A 42 4.45 -2.80 1.28
CA MET A 42 4.63 -1.98 0.09
C MET A 42 4.60 -2.84 -1.18
N TYR A 43 3.90 -2.36 -2.21
CA TYR A 43 3.77 -3.00 -3.51
C TYR A 43 4.13 -2.02 -4.64
N PHE A 44 4.60 -2.59 -5.74
CA PHE A 44 4.90 -1.87 -6.98
C PHE A 44 3.79 -2.03 -7.99
N VAL A 45 3.46 -0.94 -8.67
CA VAL A 45 2.60 -0.98 -9.85
C VAL A 45 3.52 -0.99 -11.08
N GLY A 46 3.62 -2.16 -11.72
CA GLY A 46 4.49 -2.33 -12.89
C GLY A 46 5.97 -2.13 -12.57
N SER A 47 6.65 -1.24 -13.30
CA SER A 47 8.11 -1.01 -13.19
C SER A 47 8.46 0.27 -12.43
N PRO A 48 8.73 0.20 -11.11
CA PRO A 48 9.06 1.37 -10.30
C PRO A 48 10.44 1.96 -10.63
N PRO A 49 10.64 3.28 -10.40
CA PRO A 49 11.97 3.89 -10.49
C PRO A 49 12.91 3.34 -9.40
N VAL A 50 14.22 3.35 -9.66
CA VAL A 50 15.25 2.86 -8.71
C VAL A 50 15.11 3.45 -7.30
N LYS A 51 14.71 4.72 -7.20
CA LYS A 51 14.47 5.39 -5.90
C LYS A 51 13.34 4.71 -5.12
N ALA A 52 12.26 4.34 -5.80
CA ALA A 52 11.15 3.64 -5.19
C ALA A 52 11.57 2.24 -4.72
N CYS A 53 12.30 1.48 -5.55
CA CYS A 53 12.82 0.15 -5.16
C CYS A 53 13.72 0.17 -3.93
N ARG A 54 14.39 1.29 -3.65
CA ARG A 54 15.28 1.43 -2.50
C ARG A 54 14.55 1.91 -1.23
N LEU A 55 13.39 2.52 -1.39
CA LEU A 55 12.62 3.09 -0.29
C LEU A 55 11.67 2.07 0.34
N THR A 56 11.11 1.21 -0.49
CA THR A 56 10.18 0.14 -0.13
C THR A 56 10.91 -1.15 0.22
#